data_AF-A0A4P6HZM4-F1
#
_entry.id   AF-A0A4P6HZM4-F1
#
_cell.length_a   1.000
_cell.length_b   1.000
_cell.length_c   1.000
_cell.angle_alpha   90.00
_cell.angle_beta   90.00
_cell.angle_gamma   90.00
#
_symmetry.space_group_name_H-M   'P 1'
#
loop_
_entity.id
_entity.type
_entity.pdbx_description
1 polymer ?
#
loop_
_entity_poly.entity_id
_entity_poly.type
_entity_poly.pdbx_seq_one_letter_code
_entity_poly.pdbx_strand_id
1 'polypeptide(L)'
;MTRGKSQARPPWPVRMCVICRERFPKSELVRHVAAAEGEAGLAPDPRAVLPGRGHYLCANPACAEKFLKYSGRPRRRRGGSR
;
A
#
# COMPACT_ATOMS: atom_id res chain seq x y z
N MET A 1 -5.01 -36.29 -15.15
CA MET A 1 -5.18 -35.26 -14.09
C MET A 1 -4.09 -34.22 -14.31
N THR A 2 -4.36 -33.17 -15.09
CA THR A 2 -3.36 -32.17 -15.46
C THR A 2 -2.98 -31.35 -14.23
N ARG A 3 -1.78 -31.60 -13.70
CA ARG A 3 -1.16 -30.80 -12.63
C ARG A 3 -1.20 -29.34 -13.08
N GLY A 4 -1.97 -28.54 -12.35
CA GLY A 4 -2.21 -27.13 -12.64
C GLY A 4 -0.88 -26.40 -12.83
N LYS A 5 -0.78 -25.67 -13.95
CA LYS A 5 0.36 -24.82 -14.29
C LYS A 5 0.65 -23.90 -13.10
N SER A 6 1.79 -24.13 -12.44
CA SER A 6 2.28 -23.26 -11.38
C SER A 6 2.52 -21.88 -11.99
N GLN A 7 1.60 -20.95 -11.75
CA GLN A 7 1.77 -19.56 -12.17
C GLN A 7 3.09 -19.06 -11.59
N ALA A 8 4.08 -18.86 -12.46
CA ALA A 8 5.41 -18.45 -12.06
C ALA A 8 5.27 -17.17 -11.23
N ARG A 9 5.75 -17.21 -9.99
CA ARG A 9 5.79 -16.01 -9.16
C ARG A 9 6.70 -15.01 -9.87
N PRO A 10 6.25 -13.76 -10.11
CA PRO A 10 7.12 -12.77 -10.70
C PRO A 10 8.39 -12.63 -9.83
N PRO A 11 9.57 -12.46 -10.45
CA PRO A 11 10.83 -12.42 -9.71
C PRO A 11 10.94 -11.17 -8.83
N TRP A 12 10.06 -10.18 -9.01
CA TRP A 12 9.97 -8.97 -8.19
C TRP A 12 8.80 -9.02 -7.20
N PRO A 13 8.93 -8.34 -6.04
CA PRO A 13 7.80 -8.14 -5.13
C PRO A 13 6.71 -7.31 -5.81
N VAL A 14 5.48 -7.84 -5.80
CA VAL A 14 4.29 -7.13 -6.27
C VAL A 14 3.48 -6.64 -5.09
N ARG A 15 2.96 -5.41 -5.19
CA ARG A 15 2.07 -4.79 -4.20
C ARG A 15 0.81 -4.28 -4.90
N MET A 16 -0.20 -3.95 -4.12
CA MET A 16 -1.49 -3.50 -4.62
C MET A 16 -1.65 -2.01 -4.32
N CYS A 17 -2.08 -1.24 -5.32
CA CYS A 17 -2.46 0.15 -5.13
C CYS A 17 -3.70 0.22 -4.23
N VAL A 18 -3.67 1.06 -3.19
CA VAL A 18 -4.80 1.18 -2.25
C VAL A 18 -6.04 1.84 -2.86
N ILE A 19 -5.88 2.54 -3.98
CA ILE A 19 -6.96 3.26 -4.68
C ILE A 19 -7.59 2.40 -5.78
N CYS A 20 -6.86 2.07 -6.83
CA CYS A 20 -7.41 1.27 -7.94
C CYS A 20 -7.46 -0.24 -7.66
N ARG A 21 -6.80 -0.73 -6.60
CA ARG A 21 -6.71 -2.15 -6.23
C ARG A 21 -6.04 -3.05 -7.27
N GLU A 22 -5.34 -2.46 -8.24
CA GLU A 22 -4.52 -3.19 -9.20
C GLU A 22 -3.14 -3.53 -8.61
N ARG A 23 -2.51 -4.54 -9.20
CA ARG A 23 -1.21 -5.08 -8.77
C ARG A 23 -0.09 -4.49 -9.63
N PHE A 24 0.92 -3.92 -8.98
CA PHE A 24 2.09 -3.34 -9.63
C PHE A 24 3.39 -3.83 -8.97
N PRO A 25 4.51 -3.84 -9.71
CA PRO A 25 5.83 -4.02 -9.12
C PRO A 25 6.07 -3.01 -7.98
N LYS A 26 6.72 -3.44 -6.90
CA LYS A 26 7.04 -2.56 -5.77
C LYS A 26 7.85 -1.32 -6.20
N SER A 27 8.67 -1.45 -7.24
CA SER A 27 9.48 -0.35 -7.80
C SER A 27 8.64 0.77 -8.42
N GLU A 28 7.43 0.47 -8.90
CA GLU A 28 6.52 1.43 -9.54
C GLU A 28 5.51 2.05 -8.56
N LEU A 29 5.57 1.63 -7.29
CA LEU A 29 4.64 2.07 -6.26
C LEU A 29 5.33 2.96 -5.24
N VAL A 30 4.70 4.09 -4.95
CA VAL A 30 5.14 5.00 -3.89
C VAL A 30 4.49 4.59 -2.58
N ARG A 31 5.32 4.22 -1.58
CA ARG A 31 4.85 3.98 -0.22
C ARG A 31 4.56 5.31 0.44
N HIS A 32 3.41 5.41 1.09
CA HIS A 32 3.05 6.48 1.99
C HIS A 32 2.71 5.88 3.36
N VAL A 33 2.92 6.62 4.43
CA VAL A 33 2.62 6.19 5.81
C VAL A 33 1.73 7.23 6.45
N ALA A 34 0.80 6.80 7.30
CA ALA A 34 0.02 7.73 8.11
C ALA A 34 0.99 8.55 8.99
N ALA A 35 0.82 9.87 8.97
CA ALA A 35 1.54 10.75 9.88
C ALA A 35 1.23 10.36 11.34
N ALA A 36 2.17 10.68 12.25
CA ALA A 36 2.00 10.40 13.67
C ALA A 36 0.77 11.16 14.25
N GLU A 37 0.29 10.71 15.42
CA GLU A 37 -0.93 11.21 16.08
C GLU A 37 -1.08 12.73 16.01
N GLY A 38 -2.14 13.20 15.35
CA GLY A 38 -2.52 14.62 15.28
C GLY A 38 -2.55 15.20 13.88
N GLU A 39 -1.80 14.63 12.92
CA GLU A 39 -1.80 15.11 11.54
C GLU A 39 -2.70 14.25 10.65
N ALA A 40 -3.76 14.86 10.12
CA ALA A 40 -4.58 14.25 9.09
C ALA A 40 -3.79 14.23 7.77
N GLY A 41 -3.07 13.14 7.51
CA GLY A 41 -2.29 13.04 6.27
C GLY A 41 -1.51 11.75 6.09
N LEU A 42 -1.19 11.46 4.83
CA LEU A 42 -0.28 10.40 4.42
C LEU A 42 1.02 11.03 3.93
N ALA A 43 2.12 10.76 4.63
CA ALA A 43 3.44 11.25 4.25
C ALA A 43 4.10 10.27 3.26
N PRO A 44 4.72 10.75 2.17
CA PRO A 44 5.48 9.89 1.28
C PRO A 44 6.71 9.33 2.00
N ASP A 45 6.91 8.01 1.92
CA ASP A 45 8.05 7.30 2.50
C ASP A 45 8.72 6.40 1.46
N PRO A 46 9.41 6.97 0.47
CA PRO A 46 10.07 6.22 -0.59
C PRO A 46 11.16 5.28 -0.07
N ARG A 47 11.79 5.62 1.07
CA ARG A 47 12.84 4.82 1.69
C ARG A 47 12.31 3.70 2.60
N ALA A 48 10.99 3.65 2.82
CA ALA A 48 10.32 2.67 3.66
C ALA A 48 10.87 2.61 5.11
N VAL A 49 11.26 3.75 5.66
CA VAL A 49 11.88 3.86 7.00
C VAL A 49 10.86 4.23 8.08
N LEU A 50 9.76 4.89 7.69
CA LEU A 50 8.80 5.39 8.66
C LEU A 50 8.00 4.25 9.31
N PRO A 51 7.88 4.27 10.65
CA PRO A 51 7.07 3.31 11.37
C PRO A 51 5.59 3.56 11.08
N GLY A 52 4.82 2.48 10.86
CA GLY A 52 3.38 2.58 10.66
C GLY A 52 2.85 1.70 9.53
N ARG A 53 1.54 1.82 9.28
CA ARG A 53 0.90 1.12 8.16
C ARG A 53 1.27 1.84 6.86
N GLY A 54 1.98 1.14 5.98
CA GLY A 54 2.27 1.62 4.63
C GLY A 54 1.08 1.44 3.70
N HIS A 55 0.82 2.45 2.88
CA HIS A 55 -0.16 2.48 1.79
C HIS A 55 0.60 2.69 0.49
N TYR A 56 0.40 1.81 -0.49
CA TYR A 56 1.07 1.89 -1.77
C TYR A 56 0.15 2.58 -2.79
N LEU A 57 0.71 3.53 -3.54
CA LEU A 57 0.03 4.28 -4.59
C LEU A 57 0.77 4.10 -5.92
N CYS A 58 0.03 3.88 -7.01
CA CYS A 58 0.60 3.84 -8.35
C CYS A 58 0.76 5.24 -8.95
N ALA A 59 1.60 5.36 -9.98
CA ALA A 59 1.87 6.61 -10.69
C ALA A 59 0.68 7.16 -11.52
N ASN A 60 -0.51 6.56 -11.41
CA ASN A 60 -1.69 7.03 -12.13
C ASN A 60 -2.22 8.33 -11.49
N PRO A 61 -2.33 9.44 -12.24
CA PRO A 61 -2.79 10.72 -11.72
C PRO A 61 -4.21 10.64 -11.12
N ALA A 62 -5.11 9.84 -11.70
CA ALA A 62 -6.45 9.63 -11.15
C ALA A 62 -6.43 8.92 -9.78
N CYS A 63 -5.40 8.10 -9.53
CA CYS A 63 -5.21 7.52 -8.20
C CYS A 63 -4.66 8.56 -7.23
N ALA A 64 -3.74 9.43 -7.66
CA ALA A 64 -3.18 10.49 -6.84
C ALA A 64 -4.28 11.47 -6.36
N GLU A 65 -5.18 11.90 -7.24
CA GLU A 65 -6.30 12.79 -6.87
C GLU A 65 -7.22 12.15 -5.81
N LYS A 66 -7.56 10.88 -5.98
CA LYS A 66 -8.37 10.13 -4.99
C LYS A 66 -7.60 9.92 -3.69
N PHE A 67 -6.27 9.79 -3.77
CA PHE A 67 -5.41 9.60 -2.62
C PHE A 67 -5.34 10.85 -1.73
N LEU A 68 -5.49 12.06 -2.29
CA LEU A 68 -5.58 13.29 -1.49
C LEU A 68 -6.74 13.27 -0.49
N LYS A 69 -7.85 12.62 -0.84
CA LYS A 69 -9.03 12.45 0.04
C LYS A 69 -8.95 11.17 0.87
N TYR A 70 -7.93 10.34 0.65
CA TYR A 70 -7.78 9.06 1.32
C TYR A 70 -7.06 9.26 2.66
N SER A 71 -7.80 9.18 3.76
CA SER A 71 -7.25 9.36 5.12
C SER A 71 -6.50 8.16 5.68
N GLY A 72 -6.17 7.17 4.83
CA GLY A 72 -5.54 5.94 5.28
C GLY A 72 -6.51 5.06 6.08
N ARG A 73 -6.51 3.75 5.85
CA ARG A 73 -7.23 2.87 6.77
C ARG A 73 -6.44 2.76 8.08
N PRO A 74 -6.99 3.16 9.24
CA PRO A 74 -6.28 3.06 10.50
C PRO A 74 -5.83 1.61 10.73
N ARG A 75 -4.82 1.42 11.59
CA ARG A 75 -4.60 0.08 12.13
C ARG A 75 -5.92 -0.34 12.76
N ARG A 76 -6.55 -1.39 12.23
CA ARG A 76 -7.57 -2.10 13.00
C ARG A 76 -6.83 -2.48 14.27
N ARG A 77 -7.24 -1.95 15.42
CA ARG A 77 -6.78 -2.47 16.71
C ARG A 77 -7.09 -3.96 16.62
N ARG A 78 -6.05 -4.79 16.53
CA ARG A 78 -6.22 -6.22 16.80
C ARG A 78 -6.56 -6.26 18.27
N GLY A 79 -7.85 -6.20 18.58
CA GLY A 79 -8.31 -6.43 19.94
C GLY A 79 -7.92 -7.85 20.33
N GLY A 80 -7.36 -7.99 21.52
CA GLY A 80 -7.23 -9.28 22.19
C GLY A 80 -5.90 -9.53 22.87
N SER A 81 -5.66 -8.84 24.00
CA SER A 81 -4.93 -9.45 25.12
C SER A 81 -5.56 -8.93 26.41
N ARG A 82 -6.30 -9.84 27.06
CA ARG A 82 -6.81 -9.89 28.44
C ARG A 82 -6.89 -8.61 29.26
#